data_AF-A0A820P0I3-F1
#
_entry.id   AF-A0A820P0I3-F1
#
_cell.length_a   1.000
_cell.length_b   1.000
_cell.length_c   1.000
_cell.angle_alpha   90.00
_cell.angle_beta   90.00
_cell.angle_gamma   90.00
#
_symmetry.space_group_name_H-M   'P 1'
#
loop_
_entity.id
_entity.type
_entity.pdbx_description
1 polymer ?
#
loop_
_entity_poly.entity_id
_entity_poly.type
_entity_poly.pdbx_seq_one_letter_code
_entity_poly.pdbx_strand_id
1 'polypeptide(L)'
;FGYNKSPIPDSPKLSRTTNGLQCLWCSRGYHRRCWEQIFNHDDKHKCDYGIFRNIIVRPQWIHRSPNYPLLFRAQNPSYNEHDTGYTPLLLFINKRSGGQSGEKIYRKLLRLLNPRQVFLLENDQTIINALEIYSQLPNIRICVFGGDGTVGWVLGR
;
A
#
# COMPACT_ATOMS: atom_id res chain seq x y z
N PHE A 1 -8.26 11.85 14.82
CA PHE A 1 -6.89 12.08 14.31
C PHE A 1 -6.97 12.58 12.87
N GLY A 2 -6.92 13.89 12.68
CA GLY A 2 -7.03 14.52 11.37
C GLY A 2 -5.80 14.25 10.53
N TYR A 3 -5.98 13.53 9.42
CA TYR A 3 -4.94 13.43 8.39
C TYR A 3 -5.24 14.49 7.33
N ASN A 4 -4.27 15.35 7.03
CA ASN A 4 -4.34 16.15 5.81
C ASN A 4 -4.11 15.20 4.62
N LYS A 5 -4.89 15.35 3.54
CA LYS A 5 -4.55 14.70 2.26
C LYS A 5 -3.12 15.12 1.91
N SER A 6 -2.26 14.15 1.57
CA SER A 6 -0.92 14.47 1.09
C SER A 6 -1.06 15.11 -0.29
N PRO A 7 -0.54 16.31 -0.52
CA PRO A 7 -0.37 16.84 -1.87
C PRO A 7 1.02 16.51 -2.42
N ILE A 8 1.82 15.71 -1.70
CA ILE A 8 2.99 15.07 -2.30
C ILE A 8 2.43 14.12 -3.35
N PRO A 9 2.79 14.30 -4.63
CA PRO A 9 2.42 13.35 -5.66
C PRO A 9 2.85 11.97 -5.20
N ASP A 10 1.94 11.01 -5.31
CA ASP A 10 2.31 9.60 -5.25
C ASP A 10 2.78 9.08 -3.90
N SER A 11 2.61 9.84 -2.82
CA SER A 11 2.93 9.45 -1.44
C SER A 11 1.68 9.14 -0.61
N PRO A 12 1.81 8.41 0.51
CA PRO A 12 0.73 8.33 1.49
C PRO A 12 0.64 9.67 2.24
N LYS A 13 -0.37 9.80 3.09
CA LYS A 13 -0.56 10.93 4.00
C LYS A 13 0.75 11.36 4.70
N LEU A 14 0.92 12.67 4.89
CA LEU A 14 1.95 13.22 5.76
C LEU A 14 1.57 13.00 7.23
N SER A 15 2.52 12.55 8.04
CA SER A 15 2.37 12.48 9.50
C SER A 15 2.95 13.73 10.14
N ARG A 16 2.23 14.30 11.12
CA ARG A 16 2.76 15.40 11.93
C ARG A 16 3.82 14.86 12.89
N THR A 17 4.92 15.58 13.01
CA THR A 17 5.96 15.37 14.03
C THR A 17 6.10 16.63 14.89
N THR A 18 6.93 16.55 15.93
CA THR A 18 7.29 17.70 16.78
C THR A 18 7.87 18.85 15.96
N ASN A 19 8.76 18.52 15.01
CA ASN A 19 9.54 19.51 14.26
C ASN A 19 9.02 19.76 12.83
N GLY A 20 7.93 19.11 12.40
CA GLY A 20 7.53 19.21 11.00
C GLY A 20 6.42 18.25 10.57
N LEU A 21 6.56 17.82 9.32
CA LEU A 21 5.80 16.77 8.66
C LEU A 21 6.76 15.68 8.20
N GLN A 22 6.28 14.45 8.08
CA GLN A 22 7.05 13.31 7.60
C GLN A 22 6.22 12.50 6.60
N CYS A 23 6.82 12.15 5.46
CA CYS A 23 6.20 11.21 4.52
C CYS A 23 6.16 9.80 5.12
N LEU A 24 5.01 9.12 5.09
CA LEU A 24 4.88 7.81 5.69
C LEU A 24 5.53 6.65 4.90
N TRP A 25 5.82 6.82 3.60
CA TRP A 25 6.50 5.79 2.80
C TRP A 25 8.01 6.02 2.75
N CYS A 26 8.47 7.19 2.29
CA CYS A 26 9.92 7.46 2.19
C CYS A 26 10.57 7.96 3.48
N SER A 27 9.79 8.25 4.54
CA SER A 27 10.27 8.75 5.84
C SER A 27 10.99 10.10 5.83
N ARG A 28 11.09 10.79 4.68
CA ARG A 28 11.67 12.14 4.60
C ARG A 28 10.86 13.15 5.42
N GLY A 29 11.58 14.06 6.08
CA GLY A 29 11.03 15.11 6.93
C GLY A 29 10.98 16.47 6.21
N TYR A 30 9.97 17.27 6.52
CA TYR A 30 9.74 18.58 5.91
C TYR A 30 9.28 19.60 6.96
N HIS A 31 9.70 20.85 6.83
CA HIS A 31 9.16 21.94 7.64
C HIS A 31 7.69 22.21 7.28
N ARG A 32 6.86 22.51 8.29
CA ARG A 32 5.41 22.77 8.11
C ARG A 32 5.07 23.93 7.17
N ARG A 33 6.00 24.87 6.96
CA ARG A 33 5.79 26.05 6.12
C ARG A 33 6.41 25.94 4.74
N CYS A 34 7.41 25.08 4.57
CA CYS A 34 8.18 24.99 3.32
C CYS A 34 7.73 23.83 2.44
N TRP A 35 7.00 22.86 3.00
CA TRP A 35 6.70 21.62 2.28
C TRP A 35 5.92 21.86 0.98
N GLU A 36 4.90 22.74 0.95
CA GLU A 36 4.14 23.05 -0.27
C GLU A 36 5.03 23.61 -1.41
N GLN A 37 5.94 24.53 -1.08
CA GLN A 37 6.83 25.15 -2.06
C GLN A 37 7.84 24.15 -2.64
N ILE A 38 8.34 23.24 -1.81
CA ILE A 38 9.29 22.19 -2.19
C ILE A 38 8.69 21.25 -3.27
N PHE A 39 7.39 20.95 -3.21
CA PHE A 39 6.76 20.01 -4.14
C PHE A 39 6.25 20.65 -5.43
N ASN A 40 5.91 21.95 -5.41
CA ASN A 40 5.39 22.64 -6.59
C ASN A 40 6.47 23.06 -7.59
N HIS A 41 7.75 23.11 -7.17
CA HIS A 41 8.83 23.67 -7.98
C HIS A 41 9.92 22.68 -8.42
N ASP A 42 10.05 21.51 -7.78
CA ASP A 42 11.14 20.57 -8.10
C ASP A 42 10.70 19.09 -7.99
N ASP A 43 10.84 18.37 -9.11
CA ASP A 43 10.56 16.94 -9.22
C ASP A 43 11.49 16.07 -8.36
N LYS A 44 12.64 16.59 -7.92
CA LYS A 44 13.59 15.88 -7.02
C LYS A 44 12.98 15.53 -5.66
N HIS A 45 11.84 16.12 -5.31
CA HIS A 45 11.17 15.86 -4.04
C HIS A 45 10.01 14.85 -4.13
N LYS A 46 9.76 14.25 -5.29
CA LYS A 46 8.82 13.13 -5.43
C LYS A 46 9.19 11.97 -4.48
N CYS A 47 8.17 11.33 -3.94
CA CYS A 47 8.35 10.21 -3.01
C CYS A 47 8.95 9.01 -3.75
N ASP A 48 10.10 8.53 -3.28
CA ASP A 48 10.79 7.34 -3.80
C ASP A 48 10.38 6.05 -3.09
N TYR A 49 9.37 6.13 -2.21
CA TYR A 49 8.84 5.02 -1.39
C TYR A 49 9.82 4.43 -0.37
N GLY A 50 11.02 5.03 -0.22
CA GLY A 50 11.99 4.67 0.80
C GLY A 50 12.47 3.22 0.74
N ILE A 51 12.66 2.62 1.92
CA ILE A 51 13.17 1.26 2.08
C ILE A 51 12.18 0.17 1.64
N PHE A 52 10.88 0.50 1.60
CA PHE A 52 9.82 -0.44 1.22
C PHE A 52 9.41 -0.30 -0.25
N ARG A 53 10.18 0.46 -1.06
CA ARG A 53 9.86 0.75 -2.47
C ARG A 53 9.57 -0.48 -3.33
N ASN A 54 10.20 -1.61 -3.02
CA ASN A 54 10.06 -2.84 -3.79
C ASN A 54 8.81 -3.65 -3.43
N ILE A 55 8.17 -3.37 -2.30
CA ILE A 55 6.97 -4.10 -1.84
C ILE A 55 5.70 -3.26 -1.93
N ILE A 56 5.82 -1.95 -2.11
CA ILE A 56 4.68 -1.02 -2.24
C ILE A 56 4.20 -1.01 -3.69
N VAL A 57 2.92 -1.34 -3.89
CA VAL A 57 2.22 -1.06 -5.14
C VAL A 57 1.91 0.42 -5.18
N ARG A 58 2.50 1.12 -6.14
CA ARG A 58 2.36 2.57 -6.24
C ARG A 58 0.91 2.96 -6.59
N PRO A 59 0.36 4.05 -6.04
CA PRO A 59 -1.01 4.47 -6.33
C PRO A 59 -1.31 4.63 -7.82
N GLN A 60 -0.34 5.09 -8.61
CA GLN A 60 -0.47 5.33 -10.05
C GLN A 60 -0.68 4.04 -10.84
N TRP A 61 -0.34 2.89 -10.27
CA TRP A 61 -0.43 1.60 -10.94
C TRP A 61 -1.82 0.99 -10.83
N ILE A 62 -2.68 1.54 -9.95
CA ILE A 62 -4.01 0.99 -9.70
C ILE A 62 -5.04 1.83 -10.46
N HIS A 63 -5.53 1.28 -11.55
CA HIS A 63 -6.50 1.92 -12.44
C HIS A 63 -7.89 1.32 -12.22
N ARG A 64 -8.93 2.13 -12.43
CA ARG A 64 -10.30 1.59 -12.56
C ARG A 64 -10.49 1.09 -13.98
N SER A 65 -11.20 -0.02 -14.13
CA SER A 65 -11.62 -0.48 -15.44
C SER A 65 -12.60 0.55 -16.05
N PRO A 66 -12.39 0.98 -17.30
CA PRO A 66 -13.31 1.90 -17.97
C PRO A 66 -14.68 1.27 -18.20
N ASN A 67 -14.73 -0.06 -18.39
CA ASN A 67 -15.95 -0.80 -18.67
C ASN A 67 -16.66 -1.28 -17.40
N TYR A 68 -15.94 -1.37 -16.28
CA TYR A 68 -16.45 -1.91 -15.02
C TYR A 68 -15.94 -1.05 -13.86
N PRO A 69 -16.65 0.03 -13.46
CA PRO A 69 -16.15 1.02 -12.50
C PRO A 69 -15.80 0.48 -11.11
N LEU A 70 -16.35 -0.69 -10.75
CA LEU A 70 -16.08 -1.39 -9.50
C LEU A 70 -14.81 -2.27 -9.58
N LEU A 71 -14.33 -2.58 -10.78
CA LEU A 71 -13.12 -3.36 -10.99
C LEU A 71 -11.90 -2.45 -11.04
N PHE A 72 -10.89 -2.80 -10.24
CA PHE A 72 -9.58 -2.18 -10.29
C PHE A 72 -8.59 -3.15 -10.93
N ARG A 73 -7.53 -2.62 -11.53
CA ARG A 73 -6.41 -3.40 -12.05
C ARG A 73 -5.10 -2.70 -11.73
N ALA A 74 -4.13 -3.48 -11.25
CA ALA A 74 -2.78 -3.03 -10.97
C ALA A 74 -1.85 -3.41 -12.12
N GLN A 75 -1.13 -2.44 -12.66
CA GLN A 75 -0.13 -2.62 -13.72
C GLN A 75 1.10 -1.76 -13.42
N ASN A 76 2.29 -2.33 -13.54
CA ASN A 76 3.53 -1.57 -13.50
C ASN A 76 3.94 -1.21 -14.96
N PRO A 77 3.76 0.05 -15.40
CA PRO A 77 4.08 0.44 -16.79
C PRO A 77 5.57 0.37 -17.12
N SER A 78 6.41 0.40 -16.09
CA SER A 78 7.88 0.35 -16.21
C SER A 78 8.41 -1.05 -15.89
N TYR A 79 7.57 -2.09 -15.92
CA TYR A 79 8.02 -3.44 -15.66
C TYR A 79 9.08 -3.85 -16.68
N ASN A 80 10.22 -4.28 -16.17
CA ASN A 80 11.28 -4.92 -16.91
C ASN A 80 11.50 -6.30 -16.28
N GLU A 81 11.40 -7.36 -17.07
CA GLU A 81 11.58 -8.74 -16.61
C GLU A 81 12.97 -9.00 -16.01
N HIS A 82 13.96 -8.18 -16.37
CA HIS A 82 15.30 -8.22 -15.82
C HIS A 82 15.44 -7.44 -14.50
N ASP A 83 14.49 -6.56 -14.14
CA ASP A 83 14.42 -5.92 -12.83
C ASP A 83 13.62 -6.80 -11.86
N THR A 84 14.29 -7.83 -11.33
CA THR A 84 13.70 -8.79 -10.39
C THR A 84 13.56 -8.23 -8.97
N GLY A 85 13.97 -6.99 -8.73
CA GLY A 85 14.00 -6.39 -7.39
C GLY A 85 12.60 -6.07 -6.85
N TYR A 86 11.62 -5.88 -7.73
CA TYR A 86 10.25 -5.52 -7.36
C TYR A 86 9.40 -6.76 -7.01
N THR A 87 8.92 -6.82 -5.76
CA THR A 87 8.14 -7.94 -5.21
C THR A 87 6.94 -7.41 -4.42
N PRO A 88 5.85 -6.99 -5.10
CA PRO A 88 4.70 -6.36 -4.44
C PRO A 88 4.10 -7.27 -3.38
N LEU A 89 3.78 -6.69 -2.23
CA LEU A 89 3.27 -7.43 -1.08
C LEU A 89 1.76 -7.20 -0.91
N LEU A 90 0.97 -8.27 -0.91
CA LEU A 90 -0.45 -8.24 -0.54
C LEU A 90 -0.61 -8.80 0.87
N LEU A 91 -1.34 -8.07 1.70
CA LEU A 91 -1.58 -8.44 3.09
C LEU A 91 -3.03 -8.82 3.29
N PHE A 92 -3.28 -10.04 3.77
CA PHE A 92 -4.59 -10.49 4.19
C PHE A 92 -4.61 -10.63 5.70
N ILE A 93 -5.53 -9.94 6.38
CA ILE A 93 -5.57 -9.85 7.83
C ILE A 93 -6.90 -10.35 8.33
N ASN A 94 -6.88 -11.45 9.08
CA ASN A 94 -8.04 -11.90 9.82
C ASN A 94 -8.07 -11.24 11.20
N LYS A 95 -8.86 -10.17 11.35
CA LYS A 95 -8.99 -9.44 12.61
C LYS A 95 -9.56 -10.28 13.77
N ARG A 96 -10.17 -11.43 13.47
CA ARG A 96 -10.77 -12.34 14.47
C ARG A 96 -9.74 -13.34 15.04
N SER A 97 -8.57 -13.48 14.41
CA SER A 97 -7.52 -14.40 14.88
C SER A 97 -6.61 -13.73 15.92
N GLY A 98 -6.28 -14.46 16.99
CA GLY A 98 -5.26 -14.09 17.98
C GLY A 98 -5.70 -13.10 19.08
N GLY A 99 -4.73 -12.56 19.81
CA GLY A 99 -4.92 -11.71 21.02
C GLY A 99 -5.33 -10.25 20.74
N GLN A 100 -6.34 -10.03 19.89
CA GLN A 100 -6.97 -8.72 19.63
C GLN A 100 -6.04 -7.59 19.09
N SER A 101 -4.84 -7.93 18.63
CA SER A 101 -3.89 -6.94 18.09
C SER A 101 -4.09 -6.64 16.59
N GLY A 102 -4.98 -7.37 15.90
CA GLY A 102 -5.22 -7.26 14.46
C GLY A 102 -5.57 -5.84 14.01
N GLU A 103 -6.38 -5.11 14.79
CA GLU A 103 -6.76 -3.73 14.47
C GLU A 103 -5.55 -2.77 14.56
N LYS A 104 -4.69 -2.94 15.58
CA LYS A 104 -3.47 -2.11 15.73
C LYS A 104 -2.49 -2.38 14.59
N ILE A 105 -2.32 -3.65 14.22
CA ILE A 105 -1.48 -4.08 13.10
C ILE A 105 -2.03 -3.51 11.79
N TYR A 106 -3.32 -3.68 11.53
CA TYR A 106 -3.99 -3.15 10.34
C TYR A 106 -3.75 -1.64 10.18
N ARG A 107 -4.00 -0.85 11.23
CA ARG A 107 -3.76 0.61 11.21
C ARG A 107 -2.29 0.97 10.93
N LYS A 108 -1.35 0.20 11.45
CA LYS A 108 0.09 0.41 11.19
C LYS A 108 0.42 0.10 9.73
N LEU A 109 -0.08 -1.02 9.19
CA LEU A 109 0.16 -1.45 7.82
C LEU A 109 -0.44 -0.48 6.79
N LEU A 110 -1.64 0.07 7.06
CA LEU A 110 -2.26 1.12 6.24
C LEU A 110 -1.40 2.40 6.14
N ARG A 111 -0.47 2.62 7.07
CA ARG A 111 0.47 3.75 7.02
C ARG A 111 1.75 3.40 6.26
N LEU A 112 2.20 2.14 6.34
CA LEU A 112 3.47 1.69 5.79
C LEU A 112 3.36 1.28 4.32
N LEU A 113 2.21 0.77 3.89
CA LEU A 113 1.97 0.31 2.53
C LEU A 113 0.87 1.12 1.85
N ASN A 114 0.62 0.85 0.57
CA ASN A 114 -0.60 1.35 -0.07
C ASN A 114 -1.82 0.72 0.61
N PRO A 115 -2.82 1.52 1.06
CA PRO A 115 -4.04 0.98 1.65
C PRO A 115 -4.75 -0.08 0.82
N ARG A 116 -4.61 -0.03 -0.52
CA ARG A 116 -5.20 -1.03 -1.43
C ARG A 116 -4.47 -2.37 -1.43
N GLN A 117 -3.32 -2.49 -0.77
CA GLN A 117 -2.58 -3.74 -0.59
C GLN A 117 -2.92 -4.45 0.73
N VAL A 118 -3.76 -3.83 1.58
CA VAL A 118 -4.06 -4.34 2.92
C VAL A 118 -5.54 -4.69 3.00
N PHE A 119 -5.81 -5.99 3.05
CA PHE A 119 -7.14 -6.58 2.99
C PHE A 119 -7.54 -7.14 4.35
N LEU A 120 -8.71 -6.73 4.85
CA LEU A 120 -9.34 -7.42 5.96
C LEU A 120 -10.07 -8.65 5.40
N LEU A 121 -9.78 -9.84 5.94
CA LEU A 121 -10.48 -11.05 5.54
C LEU A 121 -11.88 -11.07 6.14
N GLU A 122 -12.88 -10.90 5.26
CA GLU A 122 -14.29 -10.92 5.64
C GLU A 122 -15.05 -12.07 4.96
N ASN A 123 -14.69 -12.39 3.71
CA ASN A 123 -15.29 -13.44 2.88
C ASN A 123 -14.34 -13.80 1.71
N ASP A 124 -14.66 -14.88 0.99
CA ASP A 124 -13.91 -15.36 -0.18
C ASP A 124 -13.79 -14.30 -1.27
N GLN A 125 -14.85 -13.49 -1.45
CA GLN A 125 -14.86 -12.42 -2.44
C GLN A 125 -13.75 -11.40 -2.21
N THR A 126 -13.32 -11.19 -0.96
CA THR A 126 -12.20 -10.29 -0.66
C THR A 126 -10.88 -10.82 -1.23
N ILE A 127 -10.66 -12.14 -1.13
CA ILE A 127 -9.47 -12.81 -1.67
C ILE A 127 -9.51 -12.75 -3.19
N ILE A 128 -10.63 -13.15 -3.79
CA ILE A 128 -10.83 -13.17 -5.25
C ILE A 128 -10.60 -11.77 -5.83
N ASN A 129 -11.26 -10.76 -5.29
CA ASN A 129 -11.10 -9.37 -5.76
C ASN A 129 -9.66 -8.90 -5.64
N ALA A 130 -8.97 -9.19 -4.54
CA ALA A 130 -7.57 -8.81 -4.38
C ALA A 130 -6.69 -9.47 -5.47
N LEU A 131 -6.83 -10.78 -5.68
CA LEU A 131 -6.06 -11.50 -6.69
C LEU A 131 -6.36 -11.01 -8.11
N GLU A 132 -7.61 -10.72 -8.43
CA GLU A 132 -8.00 -10.15 -9.72
C GLU A 132 -7.35 -8.79 -9.98
N ILE A 133 -7.39 -7.89 -8.98
CA ILE A 133 -6.81 -6.55 -9.07
C ILE A 133 -5.32 -6.66 -9.41
N TYR A 134 -4.60 -7.54 -8.72
CA TYR A 134 -3.14 -7.63 -8.84
C TYR A 134 -2.66 -8.69 -9.84
N SER A 135 -3.55 -9.42 -10.50
CA SER A 135 -3.24 -10.57 -11.39
C SER A 135 -2.15 -10.34 -12.45
N GLN A 136 -1.89 -9.09 -12.84
CA GLN A 136 -0.89 -8.73 -13.84
C GLN A 136 0.44 -8.24 -13.26
N LEU A 137 0.56 -8.10 -11.95
CA LEU A 137 1.85 -7.80 -11.33
C LEU A 137 2.66 -9.09 -11.17
N PRO A 138 3.94 -9.10 -11.57
CA PRO A 138 4.82 -10.24 -11.39
C PRO A 138 5.32 -10.32 -9.94
N ASN A 139 5.80 -11.49 -9.55
CA ASN A 139 6.50 -11.72 -8.27
C ASN A 139 5.73 -11.25 -7.03
N ILE A 140 4.39 -11.33 -7.06
CA ILE A 140 3.56 -11.00 -5.91
C ILE A 140 3.92 -11.91 -4.74
N ARG A 141 4.08 -11.30 -3.57
CA ARG A 141 4.17 -11.98 -2.29
C ARG A 141 2.86 -11.78 -1.54
N ILE A 142 2.36 -12.85 -0.95
CA ILE A 142 1.17 -12.81 -0.10
C ILE A 142 1.63 -13.07 1.34
N CYS A 143 1.23 -12.18 2.25
CA CYS A 143 1.45 -12.37 3.68
C CYS A 143 0.09 -12.37 4.39
N VAL A 144 -0.14 -13.42 5.17
CA VAL A 144 -1.40 -13.65 5.88
C VAL A 144 -1.17 -13.44 7.37
N PHE A 145 -1.93 -12.53 7.97
CA PHE A 145 -1.98 -12.31 9.41
C PHE A 145 -3.17 -13.09 9.98
N GLY A 146 -2.90 -14.27 10.52
CA GLY A 146 -3.87 -15.18 11.12
C GLY A 146 -3.21 -16.44 11.64
N GLY A 147 -3.99 -17.43 12.05
CA GLY A 147 -3.49 -18.79 12.34
C GLY A 147 -3.49 -19.68 11.10
N ASP A 148 -3.10 -20.94 11.24
CA ASP A 148 -2.98 -21.89 10.13
C ASP A 148 -4.29 -22.04 9.32
N GLY A 149 -5.44 -22.05 9.98
CA GLY A 149 -6.74 -22.09 9.31
C GLY A 149 -7.03 -20.87 8.42
N THR A 150 -6.51 -19.69 8.79
CA THR A 150 -6.61 -18.48 7.94
C THR A 150 -5.71 -18.59 6.71
N VAL A 151 -4.52 -19.18 6.87
CA VAL A 151 -3.62 -19.46 5.75
C VAL A 151 -4.26 -20.47 4.80
N GLY A 152 -4.86 -21.54 5.32
CA GLY A 152 -5.62 -22.51 4.53
C GLY A 152 -6.74 -21.84 3.72
N TRP A 153 -7.52 -20.97 4.38
CA TRP A 153 -8.59 -20.23 3.73
C TRP A 153 -8.11 -19.37 2.55
N VAL A 154 -7.03 -18.59 2.71
CA VAL A 154 -6.46 -17.77 1.63
C VAL A 154 -5.91 -18.60 0.47
N LEU A 155 -5.39 -19.80 0.76
CA LEU A 155 -4.82 -20.71 -0.23
C LEU A 155 -5.86 -21.63 -0.89
N GLY A 156 -7.14 -21.52 -0.53
CA GLY A 156 -8.22 -22.35 -1.08
C GLY A 156 -8.14 -23.82 -0.66
N ARG A 157 -7.61 -24.10 0.55
CA ARG A 157 -7.66 -25.42 1.18
C ARG A 157 -8.96 -25.66 1.92
#